data_AF-A0A7C3WRW4-F1
#
_entry.id   AF-A0A7C3WRW4-F1
#
_cell.length_a   1.000
_cell.length_b   1.000
_cell.length_c   1.000
_cell.angle_alpha   90.00
_cell.angle_beta   90.00
_cell.angle_gamma   90.00
#
_symmetry.space_group_name_H-M   'P 1'
#
loop_
_entity.id
_entity.type
_entity.pdbx_description
1 polymer ?
#
loop_
_entity_poly.entity_id
_entity_poly.type
_entity_poly.pdbx_seq_one_letter_code
_entity_poly.pdbx_strand_id
1 'polypeptide(L)'
;MLPETIEMIADRVLALDDSDLQTLLNHYKDRISQGEPTKSWERAVIAYFLINGVRVKNALKQGKIQRQKLRSNRSPELRLIKA
;
A
#
# COMPACT_ATOMS: atom_id res chain seq x y z
N MET A 1 -6.87 20.58 -12.58
CA MET A 1 -5.40 20.57 -12.33
C MET A 1 -4.98 19.75 -11.10
N LEU A 2 -5.53 20.02 -9.90
CA LEU A 2 -5.16 19.27 -8.69
C LEU A 2 -5.65 17.80 -8.70
N PRO A 3 -6.90 17.49 -9.07
CA PRO A 3 -7.35 16.10 -9.17
C PRO A 3 -6.48 15.23 -10.08
N GLU A 4 -6.14 15.74 -11.26
CA GLU A 4 -5.30 15.07 -12.25
C GLU A 4 -3.86 14.90 -11.75
N THR A 5 -3.37 15.85 -10.94
CA THR A 5 -2.07 15.71 -10.25
C THR A 5 -2.12 14.58 -9.22
N ILE A 6 -3.22 14.45 -8.48
CA ILE A 6 -3.41 13.37 -7.49
C ILE A 6 -3.49 12.02 -8.21
N GLU A 7 -4.20 11.93 -9.33
CA GLU A 7 -4.27 10.72 -10.16
C GLU A 7 -2.90 10.33 -10.70
N MET A 8 -2.14 11.29 -11.27
CA MET A 8 -0.78 11.05 -11.72
C MET A 8 0.14 10.57 -10.59
N ILE A 9 0.01 11.13 -9.38
CA ILE A 9 0.76 10.66 -8.21
C ILE A 9 0.34 9.22 -7.86
N ALA A 10 -0.96 8.92 -7.87
CA ALA A 10 -1.46 7.58 -7.60
C ALA A 10 -0.88 6.56 -8.58
N ASP A 11 -0.90 6.86 -9.89
CA ASP A 11 -0.36 5.98 -10.93
C ASP A 11 1.14 5.72 -10.72
N ARG A 12 1.92 6.77 -10.43
CA ARG A 12 3.35 6.64 -10.16
C ARG A 12 3.65 5.80 -8.93
N VAL A 13 2.89 5.99 -7.85
CA VAL A 13 3.11 5.25 -6.60
C VAL A 13 2.61 3.80 -6.71
N LEU A 14 1.58 3.53 -7.52
CA LEU A 14 1.09 2.18 -7.80
C LEU A 14 2.08 1.32 -8.60
N ALA A 15 2.97 1.95 -9.38
CA ALA A 15 3.99 1.26 -10.17
C ALA A 15 5.19 0.79 -9.34
N LEU A 16 5.31 1.23 -8.08
CA LEU A 16 6.42 0.89 -7.18
C LEU A 16 6.19 -0.46 -6.49
N ASP A 17 7.27 -1.19 -6.25
CA ASP A 17 7.23 -2.40 -5.44
C ASP A 17 7.30 -2.13 -3.93
N ASP A 18 7.15 -3.16 -3.11
CA ASP A 18 7.15 -3.02 -1.65
C ASP A 18 8.49 -2.53 -1.08
N SER A 19 9.61 -2.81 -1.76
CA SER A 19 10.96 -2.37 -1.38
C SER A 19 11.17 -0.88 -1.68
N ASP A 20 10.75 -0.45 -2.87
CA ASP A 20 10.76 0.95 -3.29
C ASP A 20 9.90 1.81 -2.35
N LEU A 21 8.69 1.34 -2.04
CA LEU A 21 7.78 2.01 -1.11
C LEU A 21 8.37 2.08 0.30
N GLN A 22 9.05 1.04 0.77
CA GLN A 22 9.71 1.04 2.08
C GLN A 22 10.90 2.02 2.12
N THR A 23 11.67 2.10 1.04
CA THR A 23 12.79 3.03 0.91
C THR A 23 12.32 4.48 0.91
N LEU A 24 11.30 4.81 0.11
CA LEU A 24 10.69 6.15 0.09
C LEU A 24 10.09 6.53 1.43
N LEU A 25 9.41 5.59 2.09
CA LEU A 25 8.82 5.87 3.41
C LEU A 25 9.90 6.23 4.43
N ASN A 26 11.01 5.49 4.46
CA ASN A 26 12.12 5.76 5.36
C ASN A 26 12.77 7.12 5.05
N HIS A 27 12.98 7.44 3.78
CA HIS A 27 13.49 8.76 3.37
C HIS A 27 12.63 9.91 3.91
N TYR A 28 11.30 9.84 3.77
CA TYR A 28 10.42 10.88 4.30
C TYR A 28 10.32 10.85 5.82
N LYS A 29 10.40 9.68 6.44
CA LYS A 29 10.46 9.54 7.91
C LYS A 29 11.68 10.26 8.49
N ASP A 30 12.85 10.08 7.87
CA ASP A 30 14.09 10.72 8.30
C ASP A 30 13.96 12.25 8.18
N ARG A 31 13.42 12.74 7.04
CA ARG A 31 13.14 14.17 6.84
C ARG A 31 12.17 14.76 7.87
N ILE A 32 11.17 14.02 8.31
CA ILE A 32 10.23 14.45 9.35
C ILE A 32 10.93 14.50 10.70
N SER A 33 11.80 13.53 11.01
CA SER A 33 12.49 13.41 12.30
C SER A 33 13.55 14.48 12.58
N GLN A 34 14.08 15.11 11.52
CA GLN A 34 15.16 16.09 11.59
C GLN A 34 14.67 17.54 11.55
N GLY A 35 13.37 17.77 11.40
CA GLY A 35 12.83 19.09 11.04
C GLY A 35 11.86 19.68 12.06
N GLU A 36 11.76 21.01 12.01
CA GLU A 36 10.72 21.82 12.65
C GLU A 36 9.51 22.02 11.71
N PRO A 37 8.33 22.47 12.21
CA PRO A 37 7.11 22.71 11.43
C PRO A 37 7.24 23.80 10.35
N THR A 38 7.95 23.47 9.28
CA THR A 38 8.16 24.31 8.10
C THR A 38 7.40 23.76 6.91
N LYS A 39 7.23 24.55 5.83
CA LYS A 39 6.63 24.06 4.58
C LYS A 39 7.35 22.82 4.01
N SER A 40 8.67 22.71 4.21
CA SER A 40 9.43 21.53 3.77
C SER A 40 9.07 20.29 4.59
N TRP A 41 8.90 20.48 5.90
CA TRP A 41 8.45 19.43 6.81
C TRP A 41 7.02 19.00 6.50
N GLU A 42 6.09 19.94 6.29
CA GLU A 42 4.70 19.64 5.89
C GLU A 42 4.66 18.82 4.60
N ARG A 43 5.50 19.17 3.60
CA ARG A 43 5.64 18.39 2.36
C ARG A 43 6.13 16.97 2.63
N ALA A 44 7.10 16.79 3.53
CA ALA A 44 7.60 15.47 3.91
C ALA A 44 6.51 14.65 4.61
N VAL A 45 5.72 15.28 5.49
CA VAL A 45 4.56 14.66 6.15
C VAL A 45 3.52 14.19 5.14
N ILE A 46 3.11 15.05 4.21
CA ILE A 46 2.14 14.70 3.16
C ILE A 46 2.65 13.51 2.34
N ALA A 47 3.91 13.55 1.89
CA ALA A 47 4.52 12.46 1.14
C ALA A 47 4.58 11.16 1.95
N TYR A 48 4.99 11.22 3.22
CA TYR A 48 5.01 10.07 4.12
C TYR A 48 3.63 9.41 4.23
N PHE A 49 2.56 10.20 4.43
CA PHE A 49 1.21 9.65 4.56
C PHE A 49 0.67 9.07 3.25
N LEU A 50 0.98 9.68 2.10
CA LEU A 50 0.60 9.12 0.79
C LEU A 50 1.25 7.74 0.56
N ILE A 51 2.56 7.62 0.82
CA ILE A 51 3.28 6.35 0.67
C ILE A 51 2.79 5.32 1.69
N ASN A 52 2.64 5.71 2.96
CA ASN A 52 2.16 4.82 4.02
C ASN A 52 0.76 4.28 3.72
N GLY A 53 -0.14 5.13 3.22
CA GLY A 53 -1.50 4.74 2.82
C GLY A 53 -1.48 3.64 1.76
N VAL A 54 -0.60 3.74 0.76
CA VAL A 54 -0.45 2.71 -0.28
C VAL A 54 0.06 1.40 0.31
N ARG A 55 1.06 1.43 1.19
CA ARG A 55 1.59 0.23 1.87
C ARG A 55 0.54 -0.47 2.71
N VAL A 56 -0.23 0.28 3.52
CA VAL A 56 -1.34 -0.27 4.32
C VAL A 56 -2.39 -0.91 3.41
N LYS A 57 -2.78 -0.23 2.32
CA LYS A 57 -3.71 -0.79 1.33
C LYS A 57 -3.17 -2.10 0.72
N ASN A 58 -1.89 -2.15 0.37
CA ASN A 58 -1.26 -3.35 -0.19
C ASN A 58 -1.28 -4.52 0.81
N ALA A 59 -0.92 -4.27 2.08
CA ALA A 59 -1.00 -5.26 3.15
C ALA A 59 -2.42 -5.81 3.36
N LEU A 60 -3.44 -4.92 3.33
CA LEU A 60 -4.84 -5.34 3.41
C LEU A 60 -5.26 -6.21 2.21
N LYS A 61 -4.81 -5.88 1.00
CA LYS A 61 -5.08 -6.68 -0.21
C LYS A 61 -4.44 -8.07 -0.11
N GLN A 62 -3.16 -8.14 0.28
CA GLN A 62 -2.46 -9.42 0.48
C GLN A 62 -3.16 -10.28 1.54
N GLY A 63 -3.57 -9.68 2.67
CA GLY A 63 -4.33 -10.38 3.72
C GLY A 63 -5.67 -10.92 3.24
N LYS A 64 -6.41 -10.17 2.41
CA LYS A 64 -7.65 -10.64 1.78
C LYS A 64 -7.42 -11.83 0.84
N ILE A 65 -6.40 -11.75 -0.03
CA ILE A 65 -6.03 -12.83 -0.95
C ILE A 65 -5.64 -14.10 -0.17
N GLN A 66 -4.84 -13.97 0.89
CA GLN A 66 -4.45 -15.10 1.72
C GLN A 66 -5.66 -15.79 2.37
N ARG A 67 -6.61 -15.01 2.90
CA ARG A 67 -7.87 -15.56 3.46
C ARG A 67 -8.72 -16.27 2.40
N GLN A 68 -8.79 -15.74 1.18
CA GLN A 68 -9.50 -16.39 0.08
C GLN A 68 -8.87 -17.74 -0.30
N LYS A 69 -7.53 -17.79 -0.43
CA LYS A 69 -6.80 -19.04 -0.71
C LYS A 69 -7.02 -20.10 0.38
N LEU A 70 -7.04 -19.69 1.65
CA LEU A 70 -7.33 -20.60 2.77
C LEU A 70 -8.77 -21.14 2.74
N ARG A 71 -9.73 -20.36 2.23
CA ARG A 71 -11.13 -20.81 2.07
C ARG A 71 -11.30 -21.75 0.88
N SER A 72 -10.65 -21.48 -0.25
CA SER A 72 -10.72 -22.38 -1.42
C SER A 72 -10.08 -23.74 -1.16
N ASN A 73 -9.00 -23.79 -0.36
CA ASN A 73 -8.34 -25.05 -0.02
C ASN A 73 -9.11 -25.93 0.99
N ARG A 74 -10.21 -25.42 1.58
CA ARG A 74 -11.03 -26.16 2.56
C ARG A 74 -12.26 -26.85 1.98
N SER A 75 -12.51 -26.73 0.68
CA SER A 75 -13.60 -27.44 0.01
C SER A 75 -13.03 -28.48 -0.95
N PRO A 76 -12.83 -29.75 -0.52
CA PRO A 76 -12.78 -30.84 -1.48
C PRO A 76 -14.16 -30.90 -2.15
N GLU A 77 -14.17 -30.86 -3.48
CA GLU A 77 -15.38 -31.09 -4.27
C GLU A 77 -15.78 -32.57 -4.09
N LEU A 78 -16.59 -32.85 -3.06
CA LEU A 78 -17.13 -34.19 -2.83
C LEU A 78 -18.13 -34.50 -3.94
N ARG A 79 -17.69 -35.29 -4.93
CA ARG A 79 -18.56 -35.84 -5.95
C ARG A 79 -19.39 -36.96 -5.33
N LEU A 80 -20.70 -36.76 -5.23
CA LEU A 80 -21.66 -37.81 -4.92
C LEU A 80 -21.64 -38.84 -6.05
N ILE A 81 -21.12 -40.03 -5.76
CA ILE A 81 -21.30 -41.21 -6.61
C ILE A 81 -22.64 -41.82 -6.21
N LYS A 82 -23.63 -41.79 -7.12
CA LYS A 82 -24.88 -42.54 -6.93
C LYS A 82 -24.57 -44.03 -7.11
N ALA A 83 -24.91 -44.82 -6.10
CA ALA A 83 -24.93 -46.28 -6.14
C ALA A 83 -26.21 -46.80 -6.82
#